data_AF-A0A2P5CGF5-F1
#
_entry.id   AF-A0A2P5CGF5-F1
#
_cell.length_a   1.000
_cell.length_b   1.000
_cell.length_c   1.000
_cell.angle_alpha   90.00
_cell.angle_beta   90.00
_cell.angle_gamma   90.00
#
_symmetry.space_group_name_H-M   'P 1'
#
loop_
_entity.id
_entity.type
_entity.pdbx_description
1 polymer ?
#
loop_
_entity_poly.entity_id
_entity_poly.type
_entity_poly.pdbx_seq_one_letter_code
_entity_poly.pdbx_strand_id
1 'polypeptide(L)'
;MYLICTQLQVSLERSHQQEAQVENFELNPKAVDRKSMVSKYDIEDYGLEILAREPFEDAFGPKTKRKRPRLLAADYDSLLKKAEGSQDAFEQKHAADADAEGGEVDGFRDLVRHTMFEKGQSKRIWGELYKLIDSSDVVVQVSTSYYVN
;
A
#
# COMPACT_ATOMS: atom_id res chain seq x y z
N MET A 1 12.73 27.62 -27.72
CA MET A 1 11.82 28.56 -27.03
C MET A 1 10.49 27.90 -26.64
N TYR A 2 9.75 27.30 -27.58
CA TYR A 2 8.45 26.64 -27.29
C TYR A 2 8.51 25.48 -26.28
N LEU A 3 9.53 24.61 -26.35
CA LEU A 3 9.67 23.50 -25.39
C LEU A 3 9.86 23.96 -23.94
N ILE A 4 10.54 25.08 -23.73
CA ILE A 4 10.82 25.61 -22.39
C ILE A 4 9.54 26.24 -21.81
N CYS A 5 8.77 26.94 -22.66
CA CYS A 5 7.48 27.52 -22.28
C CYS A 5 6.49 26.42 -21.84
N THR A 6 6.39 25.32 -22.58
CA THR A 6 5.51 24.19 -22.21
C THR A 6 5.93 23.51 -20.91
N GLN A 7 7.24 23.35 -20.66
CA GLN A 7 7.73 22.74 -19.42
C GLN A 7 7.49 23.64 -18.20
N LEU A 8 7.70 24.95 -18.35
CA LEU A 8 7.40 25.92 -17.29
C LEU A 8 5.91 25.97 -16.98
N GLN A 9 5.04 25.91 -18.00
CA GLN A 9 3.60 25.93 -17.80
C GLN A 9 3.08 24.68 -17.08
N VAL A 10 3.59 23.50 -17.42
CA VAL A 10 3.27 22.25 -16.71
C VAL A 10 3.76 22.28 -15.26
N SER A 11 4.94 22.85 -15.01
CA SER A 11 5.49 22.95 -13.64
C SER A 11 4.71 23.94 -12.77
N LEU A 12 4.25 25.06 -13.35
CA LEU A 12 3.41 26.05 -12.67
C LEU A 12 2.01 25.52 -12.37
N GLU A 13 1.44 24.75 -13.30
CA GLU A 13 0.17 24.04 -13.07
C GLU A 13 0.31 23.02 -11.93
N ARG A 14 1.43 22.28 -11.84
CA ARG A 14 1.69 21.34 -10.73
C ARG A 14 1.81 22.03 -9.37
N SER A 15 2.46 23.18 -9.27
CA SER A 15 2.60 23.90 -7.99
C SER A 15 1.24 24.41 -7.50
N HIS A 16 0.43 24.98 -8.39
CA HIS A 16 -0.94 25.38 -8.03
C HIS A 16 -1.82 24.19 -7.65
N GLN A 17 -1.60 23.00 -8.24
CA GLN A 17 -2.31 21.79 -7.82
C GLN A 17 -1.89 21.32 -6.42
N GLN A 18 -0.60 21.43 -6.06
CA GLN A 18 -0.13 21.08 -4.73
C GLN A 18 -0.69 22.03 -3.67
N GLU A 19 -0.79 23.33 -3.97
CA GLU A 19 -1.42 24.30 -3.07
C GLU A 19 -2.93 24.06 -2.91
N ALA A 20 -3.66 23.80 -4.00
CA ALA A 20 -5.11 23.59 -3.97
C ALA A 20 -5.54 22.24 -3.36
N GLN A 21 -4.64 21.27 -3.21
CA GLN A 21 -4.95 19.98 -2.56
C GLN A 21 -4.73 19.99 -1.05
N VAL A 22 -4.03 20.98 -0.51
CA VAL A 22 -3.65 21.01 0.92
C VAL A 22 -4.71 21.69 1.80
N GLU A 23 -5.55 22.57 1.23
CA GLU A 23 -6.62 23.21 1.98
C GLU A 23 -7.96 22.50 1.77
N ASN A 24 -8.35 21.66 2.74
CA ASN A 24 -9.68 21.03 2.82
C ASN A 24 -10.85 22.04 2.95
N PHE A 25 -10.59 23.35 2.90
CA PHE A 25 -11.58 24.42 3.02
C PHE A 25 -12.09 24.96 1.68
N GLU A 26 -11.34 24.78 0.58
CA GLU A 26 -11.77 25.26 -0.73
C GLU A 26 -12.45 24.12 -1.52
N LEU A 27 -13.78 24.19 -1.62
CA LEU A 27 -14.55 23.28 -2.47
C LEU A 27 -14.17 23.53 -3.93
N ASN A 28 -13.85 22.48 -4.68
CA ASN A 28 -13.62 22.56 -6.12
C ASN A 28 -14.98 22.45 -6.85
N PRO A 29 -15.62 23.55 -7.30
CA PRO A 29 -16.98 23.51 -7.84
C PRO A 29 -17.04 22.96 -9.28
N LYS A 30 -15.89 22.71 -9.90
CA LYS A 30 -15.79 22.14 -11.25
C LYS A 30 -14.76 21.02 -11.23
N ALA A 31 -15.22 19.78 -11.38
CA ALA A 31 -14.35 18.69 -11.80
C ALA A 31 -13.82 19.05 -13.19
N VAL A 32 -12.62 19.60 -13.25
CA VAL A 32 -11.93 19.81 -14.51
C VAL A 32 -11.62 18.43 -15.07
N ASP A 33 -12.09 18.15 -16.29
CA ASP A 33 -11.67 16.99 -17.09
C ASP A 33 -10.17 17.10 -17.38
N ARG A 34 -9.37 16.82 -16.36
CA ARG A 34 -7.93 16.65 -16.49
C ARG A 34 -7.77 15.30 -17.14
N LYS A 35 -7.49 15.29 -18.45
CA LYS A 35 -6.95 14.11 -19.14
C LYS A 35 -5.95 13.47 -18.20
N SER A 36 -6.06 12.15 -18.02
CA SER A 36 -5.17 11.36 -17.19
C SER A 36 -3.75 11.42 -17.75
N MET A 37 -3.08 12.54 -17.56
CA MET A 37 -1.64 12.69 -17.58
C MET A 37 -1.18 12.46 -16.14
N VAL A 38 -1.68 11.36 -15.54
CA VAL A 38 -0.95 10.73 -14.46
C VAL A 38 0.36 10.33 -15.11
N SER A 39 1.38 11.08 -14.74
CA SER A 39 2.74 10.91 -15.18
C SER A 39 3.08 9.41 -15.14
N LYS A 40 3.36 8.80 -16.29
CA LYS A 40 4.03 7.49 -16.35
C LYS A 40 5.43 7.54 -15.72
N TYR A 41 5.90 8.75 -15.40
CA TYR A 41 7.15 9.05 -14.76
C TYR A 41 6.86 9.67 -13.41
N ASP A 42 6.43 8.86 -12.45
CA ASP A 42 6.73 8.97 -11.01
C ASP A 42 6.38 7.62 -10.38
N ILE A 43 6.69 6.53 -11.10
CA ILE A 43 6.83 5.21 -10.52
C ILE A 43 8.31 5.12 -10.17
N GLU A 44 8.63 5.42 -8.92
CA GLU A 44 9.91 5.01 -8.35
C GLU A 44 9.95 3.47 -8.44
N ASP A 45 10.75 2.98 -9.39
CA ASP A 45 11.31 1.63 -9.52
C ASP A 45 10.50 0.54 -8.78
N TYR A 46 9.43 0.03 -9.40
CA TYR A 46 8.87 -1.25 -9.01
C TYR A 46 9.95 -2.31 -9.23
N GLY A 47 10.75 -2.53 -8.20
CA GLY A 47 11.91 -3.40 -8.12
C GLY A 47 12.15 -4.25 -9.37
N LEU A 48 12.95 -3.71 -10.28
CA LEU A 48 13.66 -4.42 -11.37
C LEU A 48 13.07 -5.81 -11.66
N GLU A 49 12.08 -5.89 -12.54
CA GLU A 49 11.34 -7.11 -12.89
C GLU A 49 12.25 -8.35 -12.94
N ILE A 50 12.28 -9.11 -11.84
CA ILE A 50 13.24 -10.21 -11.63
C ILE A 50 12.99 -11.32 -12.65
N LEU A 51 11.73 -11.51 -13.04
CA LEU A 51 11.30 -12.50 -14.03
C LEU A 51 11.72 -12.15 -15.46
N ALA A 52 11.75 -10.86 -15.82
CA ALA A 52 12.26 -10.43 -17.12
C ALA A 52 13.78 -10.59 -17.20
N ARG A 53 14.48 -10.45 -16.07
CA ARG A 53 15.92 -10.65 -16.01
C ARG A 53 16.32 -12.12 -15.99
N GLU A 54 15.64 -12.93 -15.18
CA GLU A 54 15.89 -14.38 -15.02
C GLU A 54 14.55 -15.13 -14.86
N PRO A 55 14.10 -15.88 -15.89
CA PRO A 55 12.87 -16.65 -15.78
C PRO A 55 13.04 -17.84 -14.82
N PHE A 56 11.93 -18.29 -14.23
CA PHE A 56 11.94 -19.34 -13.21
C PHE A 56 12.64 -20.63 -13.65
N GLU A 57 12.44 -21.06 -14.91
CA GLU A 57 13.07 -22.27 -15.47
C GLU A 57 14.61 -22.20 -15.51
N ASP A 58 15.17 -20.99 -15.65
CA ASP A 58 16.61 -20.77 -15.67
C ASP A 58 17.19 -20.60 -14.26
N ALA A 59 16.38 -20.07 -13.32
CA ALA A 59 16.77 -19.87 -11.93
C ALA A 59 16.69 -21.15 -11.08
N PHE A 60 15.68 -22.00 -11.31
CA PHE A 60 15.39 -23.21 -10.54
C PHE A 60 15.08 -24.42 -11.43
N GLY A 61 15.34 -25.62 -10.90
CA GLY A 61 15.01 -26.88 -11.56
C GLY A 61 16.16 -27.53 -12.34
N PRO A 62 15.89 -28.66 -13.03
CA PRO A 62 16.95 -29.49 -13.63
C PRO A 62 17.76 -28.79 -14.72
N LYS A 63 17.15 -27.83 -15.43
CA LYS A 63 17.78 -27.04 -16.49
C LYS A 63 18.41 -25.73 -15.98
N THR A 64 18.62 -25.60 -14.66
CA THR A 64 19.13 -24.36 -14.06
C THR A 64 20.48 -23.94 -14.64
N LYS A 65 20.56 -22.66 -15.03
CA LYS A 65 21.78 -22.03 -15.54
C LYS A 65 22.56 -21.32 -14.43
N ARG A 66 21.93 -21.02 -13.30
CA ARG A 66 22.54 -20.26 -12.19
C ARG A 66 23.39 -21.16 -11.31
N LYS A 67 24.71 -20.93 -11.31
CA LYS A 67 25.66 -21.69 -10.48
C LYS A 67 26.05 -21.00 -9.17
N ARG A 68 25.90 -19.67 -9.07
CA ARG A 68 26.26 -18.89 -7.87
C ARG A 68 25.17 -17.88 -7.52
N PRO A 69 24.87 -17.67 -6.21
CA PRO A 69 23.95 -16.62 -5.78
C PRO A 69 24.57 -15.23 -5.92
N ARG A 70 23.72 -14.23 -6.17
CA ARG A 70 24.10 -12.81 -6.08
C ARG A 70 23.95 -12.37 -4.64
N LEU A 71 25.03 -12.34 -3.89
CA LEU A 71 25.04 -11.86 -2.51
C LEU A 71 25.25 -10.35 -2.50
N LEU A 72 24.48 -9.65 -1.65
CA LEU A 72 24.64 -8.20 -1.42
C LEU A 72 25.66 -7.91 -0.29
N ALA A 73 26.54 -8.86 0.01
CA ALA A 73 27.55 -8.79 1.06
C ALA A 73 28.93 -8.98 0.42
N ALA A 74 29.88 -8.10 0.75
CA ALA A 74 31.23 -8.16 0.20
C ALA A 74 32.14 -9.11 1.00
N ASP A 75 31.98 -9.13 2.33
CA ASP A 75 32.83 -9.87 3.25
C ASP A 75 32.05 -10.81 4.18
N TYR A 76 32.72 -11.82 4.73
CA TYR A 76 32.10 -12.77 5.67
C TYR A 76 31.54 -12.09 6.91
N ASP A 77 32.25 -11.14 7.50
CA ASP A 77 31.78 -10.40 8.68
C ASP A 77 30.51 -9.60 8.38
N SER A 78 30.38 -9.07 7.15
CA SER A 78 29.19 -8.34 6.71
C SER A 78 27.98 -9.25 6.53
N LEU A 79 28.19 -10.52 6.19
CA LEU A 79 27.14 -11.52 6.08
C LEU A 79 26.67 -11.97 7.46
N LEU A 80 27.59 -12.15 8.42
CA LEU A 80 27.28 -12.54 9.79
C LEU A 80 26.38 -11.51 10.47
N LYS A 81 26.75 -10.23 10.40
CA LYS A 81 25.96 -9.12 10.96
C LYS A 81 24.55 -9.02 10.37
N LYS A 82 24.39 -9.35 9.08
CA LYS A 82 23.06 -9.38 8.44
C LYS A 82 22.22 -10.56 8.93
N ALA A 83 22.85 -11.72 9.15
CA ALA A 83 22.15 -12.88 9.69
C ALA A 83 21.70 -12.65 11.13
N GLU A 84 22.56 -12.10 11.99
CA GLU A 84 22.23 -11.71 13.37
C GLU A 84 21.09 -10.68 13.38
N GLY A 85 21.20 -9.60 12.60
CA GLY A 85 20.13 -8.60 12.50
C GLY A 85 18.81 -9.16 11.96
N SER A 86 18.86 -10.15 11.05
CA SER A 86 17.65 -10.83 10.56
C SER A 86 17.02 -11.74 11.60
N GLN A 87 17.85 -12.39 12.44
CA GLN A 87 17.38 -13.24 13.53
C GLN A 87 16.74 -12.37 14.61
N ASP A 88 17.40 -11.29 15.04
CA ASP A 88 16.84 -10.35 16.02
C ASP A 88 15.50 -9.76 15.53
N ALA A 89 15.41 -9.40 14.24
CA ALA A 89 14.17 -8.90 13.66
C ALA A 89 13.07 -9.97 13.56
N PHE A 90 13.45 -11.23 13.32
CA PHE A 90 12.51 -12.34 13.34
C PHE A 90 12.00 -12.59 14.76
N GLU A 91 12.90 -12.69 15.74
CA GLU A 91 12.55 -12.89 17.15
C GLU A 91 11.69 -11.75 17.69
N GLN A 92 11.97 -10.48 17.34
CA GLN A 92 11.14 -9.35 17.74
C GLN A 92 9.72 -9.40 17.16
N LYS A 93 9.57 -9.80 15.89
CA LYS A 93 8.25 -9.96 15.26
C LYS A 93 7.50 -11.14 15.89
N HIS A 94 8.18 -12.26 16.02
CA HIS A 94 7.57 -13.50 16.50
C HIS A 94 7.32 -13.50 18.02
N ALA A 95 8.05 -12.70 18.80
CA ALA A 95 7.76 -12.47 20.21
C ALA A 95 6.46 -11.67 20.40
N ALA A 96 6.10 -10.79 19.48
CA ALA A 96 4.81 -10.11 19.48
C ALA A 96 3.66 -11.04 19.02
N ASP A 97 3.96 -11.96 18.11
CA ASP A 97 2.99 -12.95 17.59
C ASP A 97 2.86 -14.21 18.46
N ALA A 98 3.76 -14.43 19.44
CA ALA A 98 3.71 -15.58 20.35
C ALA A 98 2.46 -15.61 21.25
N ASP A 99 1.83 -14.44 21.50
CA ASP A 99 0.51 -14.37 22.15
C ASP A 99 -0.65 -14.77 21.19
N ALA A 100 -0.42 -14.75 19.88
CA ALA A 100 -1.41 -15.15 18.86
C ALA A 100 -1.25 -16.62 18.42
N GLU A 101 -0.05 -17.19 18.48
CA GLU A 101 0.23 -18.60 18.16
C GLU A 101 -0.08 -19.60 19.30
N GLY A 102 -0.66 -19.15 20.41
CA GLY A 102 -1.23 -20.04 21.43
C GLY A 102 -2.43 -20.89 20.95
N GLY A 103 -2.83 -20.78 19.67
CA GLY A 103 -4.03 -21.40 19.12
C GLY A 103 -3.84 -22.67 18.28
N GLU A 104 -2.62 -23.08 17.92
CA GLU A 104 -2.46 -24.22 16.97
C GLU A 104 -2.03 -25.55 17.61
N VAL A 105 -1.71 -25.58 18.91
CA VAL A 105 -1.37 -26.83 19.63
C VAL A 105 -2.55 -27.45 20.40
N ASP A 106 -3.64 -26.72 20.60
CA ASP A 106 -4.87 -27.25 21.18
C ASP A 106 -6.01 -26.92 20.22
N GLY A 107 -6.80 -27.91 19.81
CA GLY A 107 -7.80 -27.82 18.73
C GLY A 107 -9.00 -26.92 19.03
N PHE A 108 -8.80 -25.83 19.78
CA PHE A 108 -9.77 -24.83 20.13
C PHE A 108 -9.96 -23.89 18.94
N ARG A 109 -11.00 -24.17 18.16
CA ARG A 109 -11.49 -23.24 17.14
C ARG A 109 -11.76 -21.90 17.82
N ASP A 110 -11.19 -20.84 17.26
CA ASP A 110 -11.49 -19.46 17.61
C ASP A 110 -13.00 -19.31 17.80
N LEU A 111 -13.42 -18.77 18.96
CA LEU A 111 -14.85 -18.67 19.29
C LEU A 111 -15.55 -17.98 18.12
N VAL A 112 -16.51 -18.66 17.50
CA VAL A 112 -17.23 -18.13 16.34
C VAL A 112 -17.76 -16.76 16.69
N ARG A 113 -17.23 -15.72 16.04
CA ARG A 113 -17.67 -14.34 16.24
C ARG A 113 -19.17 -14.28 16.05
N HIS A 114 -19.87 -13.70 17.02
CA HIS A 114 -21.33 -13.57 16.91
C HIS A 114 -21.69 -12.75 15.68
N THR A 115 -22.66 -13.24 14.91
CA THR A 115 -23.19 -12.61 13.69
C THR A 115 -23.75 -11.19 13.91
N MET A 116 -23.95 -10.78 15.16
CA MET A 116 -24.35 -9.43 15.52
C MET A 116 -23.27 -8.39 15.17
N PHE A 117 -21.99 -8.73 15.19
CA PHE A 117 -20.88 -7.81 14.87
C PHE A 117 -20.72 -7.55 13.37
N GLU A 118 -21.33 -8.37 12.50
CA GLU A 118 -21.33 -8.18 11.05
C GLU A 118 -22.48 -7.26 10.57
N LYS A 119 -23.39 -6.88 11.47
CA LYS A 119 -24.48 -5.95 11.16
C LYS A 119 -23.91 -4.60 10.71
N GLY A 120 -24.50 -4.04 9.67
CA GLY A 120 -24.01 -2.79 9.05
C GLY A 120 -23.10 -3.03 7.84
N GLN A 121 -22.47 -4.21 7.70
CA GLN A 121 -21.54 -4.51 6.61
C GLN A 121 -22.18 -5.29 5.45
N SER A 122 -23.50 -5.48 5.47
CA SER A 122 -24.18 -6.26 4.42
C SER A 122 -24.12 -5.57 3.05
N LYS A 123 -24.05 -6.36 1.98
CA LYS A 123 -24.08 -5.86 0.59
C LYS A 123 -25.27 -4.94 0.30
N ARG A 124 -26.40 -5.16 0.97
CA ARG A 124 -27.60 -4.33 0.82
C ARG A 124 -27.36 -2.91 1.34
N ILE A 125 -26.72 -2.76 2.51
CA ILE A 125 -26.42 -1.46 3.11
C ILE A 125 -25.37 -0.71 2.29
N TRP A 126 -24.31 -1.40 1.86
CA TRP A 126 -23.31 -0.84 0.94
C TRP A 126 -23.93 -0.41 -0.40
N GLY A 127 -24.84 -1.21 -0.95
CA GLY A 127 -25.56 -0.87 -2.18
C GLY A 127 -26.39 0.41 -2.05
N GLU A 128 -27.07 0.62 -0.90
CA GLU A 128 -27.78 1.88 -0.65
C GLU A 128 -26.81 3.05 -0.41
N LEU A 129 -25.70 2.84 0.31
CA LEU A 129 -24.69 3.88 0.53
C LEU A 129 -24.13 4.42 -0.79
N TYR A 130 -23.77 3.55 -1.73
CA TYR A 130 -23.25 3.98 -3.02
C TYR A 130 -24.27 4.71 -3.88
N LYS A 131 -25.55 4.34 -3.81
CA LYS A 131 -26.61 5.12 -4.47
C LYS A 131 -26.72 6.52 -3.87
N LEU A 132 -26.66 6.63 -2.54
CA LEU A 132 -26.70 7.92 -1.86
C LEU A 132 -25.52 8.80 -2.29
N ILE A 133 -24.31 8.26 -2.34
CA ILE A 133 -23.09 8.97 -2.79
C ILE A 133 -23.24 9.46 -4.23
N ASP A 134 -23.73 8.61 -5.13
CA ASP A 134 -23.92 8.96 -6.55
C ASP A 134 -25.00 10.03 -6.75
N SER A 135 -26.02 10.04 -5.88
CA SER A 135 -27.11 11.03 -5.92
C SER A 135 -26.83 12.33 -5.17
N SER A 136 -25.75 12.41 -4.39
CA SER A 136 -25.45 13.55 -3.51
C SER A 136 -24.36 14.46 -4.07
N ASP A 137 -24.60 15.77 -4.09
CA ASP A 137 -23.56 16.76 -4.41
C ASP A 137 -22.57 17.00 -3.25
N VAL A 138 -23.03 16.80 -2.01
CA VAL A 138 -22.25 17.01 -0.78
C VAL A 138 -22.51 15.86 0.19
N VAL A 139 -21.44 15.30 0.76
CA VAL A 139 -21.50 14.26 1.80
C VAL A 139 -21.02 14.82 3.13
N VAL A 140 -21.81 14.65 4.17
CA VAL A 140 -21.46 15.07 5.55
C VAL A 140 -21.13 13.83 6.37
N GLN A 141 -19.92 13.77 6.92
CA GLN A 141 -19.52 12.71 7.86
C GLN A 141 -19.84 13.13 9.29
N VAL A 142 -20.80 12.47 9.92
CA VAL A 142 -21.12 12.66 11.33
C VAL A 142 -20.19 11.78 12.17
N SER A 143 -19.44 12.38 13.08
CA SER A 143 -18.62 11.67 14.07
C SER A 143 -19.09 12.04 15.48
N THR A 144 -19.06 11.05 16.38
CA THR A 144 -19.39 11.28 17.79
C THR A 144 -18.09 11.46 18.58
N SER A 145 -17.95 12.60 19.25
CA SER A 145 -16.88 12.83 20.22
C SER A 145 -17.43 12.59 21.62
N TYR A 146 -16.81 11.66 22.36
CA TYR A 146 -17.14 11.40 23.75
C TYR A 146 -16.11 12.09 24.63
N TYR A 147 -16.57 12.96 25.54
CA TYR A 147 -15.73 13.50 26.60
C TYR A 147 -15.81 12.58 27.81
N VAL A 148 -14.65 12.04 28.21
CA VAL A 148 -14.49 11.31 29.47
C VAL A 148 -14.13 12.35 30.54
N ASN A 149 -14.89 12.39 31.64
CA ASN A 149 -14.55 13.21 32.82
C ASN A 149 -13.43 12.57 33.62
#